data_AF-A0A960D6P6-F1
#
_entry.id   AF-A0A960D6P6-F1
#
_cell.length_a   1.000
_cell.length_b   1.000
_cell.length_c   1.000
_cell.angle_alpha   90.00
_cell.angle_beta   90.00
_cell.angle_gamma   90.00
#
_symmetry.space_group_name_H-M   'P 1'
#
loop_
_entity.id
_entity.type
_entity.pdbx_description
1 polymer ?
#
loop_
_entity_poly.entity_id
_entity_poly.type
_entity_poly.pdbx_seq_one_letter_code
_entity_poly.pdbx_strand_id
1 'polypeptide(L)'
;MADQLARRRLGYGRGARMKFEQDQVTMLAGVRHGSTLGGPIAIEIGNSEWPKWDVVMAADPVAADALDVARNAPLTRPRPGHADYAGMLKYGFDDARPVLERASARETAARVA
;
A
#
# COMPACT_ATOMS: atom_id res chain seq x y z
N MET A 1 -6.85 10.35 14.74
CA MET A 1 -6.61 9.43 13.60
C MET A 1 -5.18 8.92 13.58
N ALA A 2 -4.17 9.79 13.58
CA ALA A 2 -2.76 9.39 13.72
C ALA A 2 -2.51 8.45 14.91
N ASP A 3 -3.15 8.70 16.06
CA ASP A 3 -3.04 7.81 17.23
C ASP A 3 -3.58 6.40 16.98
N GLN A 4 -4.65 6.26 16.21
CA GLN A 4 -5.22 4.95 15.86
C GLN A 4 -4.28 4.19 14.91
N LEU A 5 -3.65 4.88 13.95
CA LEU A 5 -2.63 4.29 13.09
C LEU A 5 -1.37 3.90 13.87
N ALA A 6 -1.00 4.69 14.90
CA ALA A 6 0.10 4.34 15.79
C ALA A 6 -0.20 3.04 16.57
N ARG A 7 -1.44 2.85 17.05
CA ARG A 7 -1.86 1.61 17.72
C ARG A 7 -1.70 0.37 16.84
N ARG A 8 -1.86 0.50 15.51
CA ARG A 8 -1.64 -0.59 14.53
C ARG A 8 -0.21 -1.14 14.56
N ARG A 9 0.76 -0.30 14.95
CA ARG A 9 2.19 -0.65 14.99
C ARG A 9 2.62 -1.36 16.28
N LEU A 10 1.73 -1.43 17.27
CA LEU A 10 2.01 -2.10 18.54
C LEU A 10 1.95 -3.64 18.41
N GLY A 11 2.61 -4.31 19.35
CA GLY A 11 2.61 -5.78 19.48
C GLY A 11 4.01 -6.40 19.33
N TYR A 12 4.33 -7.34 20.22
CA TYR A 12 5.56 -8.13 20.11
C TYR A 12 5.59 -8.92 18.78
N GLY A 13 6.76 -8.97 18.13
CA GLY A 13 6.91 -9.65 16.83
C GLY A 13 6.44 -8.86 15.60
N ARG A 14 6.02 -7.59 15.74
CA ARG A 14 5.75 -6.72 14.58
C ARG A 14 7.04 -6.47 13.78
N GLY A 15 6.95 -6.69 12.46
CA GLY A 15 8.08 -6.62 11.54
C GLY A 15 8.76 -5.25 11.49
N ALA A 16 10.04 -5.24 11.11
CA ALA A 16 10.88 -4.03 11.05
C ALA A 16 10.26 -2.91 10.19
N ARG A 17 9.46 -3.24 9.17
CA ARG A 17 8.78 -2.27 8.29
C ARG A 17 7.93 -1.23 9.05
N MET A 18 7.21 -1.65 10.09
CA MET A 18 6.38 -0.73 10.89
C MET A 18 7.19 0.18 11.83
N LYS A 19 8.50 -0.08 12.03
CA LYS A 19 9.37 0.79 12.85
C LYS A 19 9.83 2.04 12.10
N PHE A 20 9.86 1.99 10.76
CA PHE A 20 10.38 3.07 9.91
C PHE A 20 9.29 3.78 9.10
N GLU A 21 8.23 3.08 8.70
CA GLU A 21 7.15 3.67 7.88
C GLU A 21 6.31 4.65 8.72
N GLN A 22 6.41 5.95 8.40
CA GLN A 22 5.58 6.99 9.00
C GLN A 22 4.34 7.21 8.14
N ASP A 23 3.19 6.76 8.63
CA ASP A 23 1.87 7.10 8.09
C ASP A 23 1.64 8.62 8.21
N GLN A 24 1.84 9.36 7.12
CA GLN A 24 1.42 10.77 7.04
C GLN A 24 -0.06 10.81 6.67
N VAL A 25 -0.89 11.41 7.53
CA VAL A 25 -2.35 11.45 7.35
C VAL A 25 -2.78 12.84 6.92
N THR A 26 -3.53 12.92 5.82
CA THR A 26 -4.09 14.17 5.30
C THR A 26 -5.61 14.07 5.22
N MET A 27 -6.31 15.05 5.81
CA MET A 27 -7.76 15.20 5.62
C MET A 27 -8.01 15.94 4.30
N LEU A 28 -8.63 15.27 3.33
CA LEU A 28 -8.89 15.85 2.01
C LEU A 28 -10.29 16.46 1.92
N ALA A 29 -11.29 15.87 2.59
CA ALA A 29 -12.67 16.34 2.53
C ALA A 29 -13.48 15.98 3.78
N GLY A 30 -14.63 16.65 3.93
CA GLY A 30 -15.67 16.27 4.90
C GLY A 30 -15.46 16.72 6.35
N VAL A 31 -14.33 17.37 6.65
CA VAL A 31 -14.03 17.92 7.99
C VAL A 31 -13.55 19.36 7.87
N ARG A 32 -14.11 20.25 8.69
CA ARG A 32 -13.67 21.65 8.82
C ARG A 32 -13.56 22.00 10.30
N HIS A 33 -12.43 22.58 10.71
CA HIS A 33 -12.17 23.01 12.09
C HIS A 33 -12.43 21.89 13.13
N GLY A 34 -12.06 20.66 12.81
CA GLY A 34 -12.24 19.50 13.71
C GLY A 34 -13.67 18.97 13.81
N SER A 35 -14.61 19.48 13.01
CA SER A 35 -16.01 19.02 12.96
C SER A 35 -16.35 18.44 11.59
N THR A 36 -17.13 17.37 11.56
CA THR A 36 -17.61 16.77 10.31
C THR A 36 -18.65 17.66 9.63
N LEU A 37 -18.68 17.64 8.30
CA LEU A 37 -19.57 18.45 7.47
C LEU A 37 -20.84 17.72 7.03
N GLY A 38 -21.01 16.45 7.40
CA GLY A 38 -22.15 15.59 7.01
C GLY A 38 -22.04 14.98 5.61
N GLY A 39 -21.19 15.52 4.74
CA GLY A 39 -20.84 14.91 3.44
C GLY A 39 -19.77 13.81 3.54
N PRO A 40 -19.30 13.29 2.40
CA PRO A 40 -18.23 12.30 2.36
C PRO A 40 -16.95 12.82 3.03
N ILE A 41 -16.33 11.95 3.83
CA ILE A 41 -15.03 12.20 4.47
C ILE A 41 -13.97 11.44 3.67
N ALA A 42 -12.97 12.16 3.17
CA ALA A 42 -11.87 11.58 2.41
C ALA A 42 -10.55 11.80 3.15
N ILE A 43 -9.78 10.73 3.29
CA ILE A 43 -8.55 10.68 4.07
C ILE A 43 -7.48 10.01 3.22
N GLU A 44 -6.31 10.61 3.19
CA GLU A 44 -5.13 10.05 2.52
C GLU A 44 -4.10 9.62 3.56
N ILE A 45 -3.49 8.45 3.34
CA ILE A 45 -2.34 7.97 4.11
C ILE A 45 -1.16 7.80 3.15
N GLY A 46 -0.14 8.64 3.30
CA GLY A 46 1.04 8.63 2.45
C GLY A 46 1.89 7.37 2.63
N ASN A 47 2.51 6.95 1.53
CA ASN A 47 3.55 5.90 1.54
C ASN A 47 4.93 6.56 1.60
N SER A 48 5.58 6.53 2.76
CA SER A 48 6.92 7.12 2.94
C SER A 48 8.01 6.45 2.08
N GLU A 49 7.77 5.23 1.62
CA GLU A 49 8.71 4.48 0.77
C GLU A 49 8.47 4.73 -0.72
N TRP A 50 7.50 5.57 -1.11
CA TRP A 50 7.19 5.89 -2.51
C TRP A 50 8.42 6.22 -3.37
N PRO A 51 9.43 6.98 -2.92
CA PRO A 51 10.63 7.26 -3.73
C PRO A 51 11.45 6.02 -4.16
N LYS A 52 11.20 4.85 -3.58
CA LYS A 52 11.83 3.57 -4.00
C LYS A 52 10.98 2.80 -5.02
N TRP A 53 9.74 3.22 -5.22
CA TRP A 53 8.70 2.51 -5.96
C TRP A 53 8.08 3.36 -7.08
N ASP A 54 8.38 4.65 -7.15
CA ASP A 54 7.79 5.61 -8.07
C ASP A 54 7.91 5.22 -9.55
N VAL A 55 9.01 4.59 -9.94
CA VAL A 55 9.20 4.03 -11.29
C VAL A 55 8.45 2.70 -11.46
N VAL A 56 8.64 1.75 -10.52
CA VAL A 56 8.12 0.38 -10.63
C VAL A 56 6.59 0.31 -10.51
N MET A 57 6.01 1.24 -9.73
CA MET A 57 4.58 1.34 -9.44
C MET A 57 3.98 2.63 -10.03
N ALA A 58 4.65 3.23 -11.02
CA ALA A 58 4.13 4.37 -11.75
C ALA A 58 2.72 4.06 -12.28
N ALA A 59 1.81 5.04 -12.18
CA ALA A 59 0.48 4.91 -12.73
C ALA A 59 0.49 5.02 -14.27
N ASP A 60 1.38 5.87 -14.79
CA ASP A 60 1.55 6.11 -16.22
C ASP A 60 2.55 5.13 -16.85
N PRO A 61 2.49 4.92 -18.18
CA PRO A 61 3.50 4.14 -18.88
C PRO A 61 4.92 4.68 -18.66
N VAL A 62 5.85 3.77 -18.41
CA VAL A 62 7.27 4.06 -18.23
C VAL A 62 8.05 3.49 -19.42
N ALA A 63 9.11 4.19 -19.84
CA ALA A 63 10.01 3.69 -20.87
C ALA A 63 10.67 2.37 -20.44
N ALA A 64 10.84 1.44 -21.39
CA ALA A 64 11.27 0.08 -21.07
C ALA A 64 12.67 0.01 -20.44
N ASP A 65 13.57 0.94 -20.77
CA ASP A 65 14.90 1.07 -20.20
C ASP A 65 14.88 1.48 -18.73
N ALA A 66 13.96 2.36 -18.34
CA ALA A 66 13.78 2.76 -16.94
C ALA A 66 13.19 1.61 -16.08
N LEU A 67 12.60 0.59 -16.70
CA LEU A 67 12.11 -0.61 -16.03
C LEU A 67 13.16 -1.72 -15.89
N ASP A 68 14.38 -1.54 -16.42
CA ASP A 68 15.52 -2.46 -16.24
C ASP A 68 16.16 -2.28 -14.85
N VAL A 69 15.35 -2.54 -13.83
CA VAL A 69 15.75 -2.47 -12.43
C VAL A 69 15.41 -3.78 -11.74
N ALA A 70 16.32 -4.28 -10.90
CA ALA A 70 16.12 -5.53 -10.16
C ALA A 70 14.81 -5.57 -9.35
N ARG A 71 14.34 -4.40 -8.89
CA ARG A 71 13.07 -4.27 -8.17
C ARG A 71 11.84 -4.58 -9.02
N ASN A 72 11.92 -4.42 -10.35
CA ASN A 72 10.84 -4.69 -11.29
C ASN A 72 10.81 -6.15 -11.79
N ALA A 73 11.74 -7.00 -11.35
CA ALA A 73 11.75 -8.41 -11.75
C ALA A 73 10.42 -9.10 -11.41
N PRO A 74 9.86 -9.93 -12.31
CA PRO A 74 8.56 -10.56 -12.10
C PRO A 74 8.61 -11.58 -10.95
N LEU A 75 7.52 -11.64 -10.18
CA LEU A 75 7.36 -12.53 -9.05
C LEU A 75 6.47 -13.72 -9.44
N THR A 76 7.12 -14.80 -9.89
CA THR A 76 6.44 -15.96 -10.48
C THR A 76 6.29 -17.15 -9.53
N ARG A 77 6.71 -17.02 -8.27
CA ARG A 77 6.65 -18.07 -7.25
C ARG A 77 5.58 -17.74 -6.20
N PRO A 78 4.33 -18.21 -6.37
CA PRO A 78 3.24 -17.85 -5.47
C PRO A 78 3.45 -18.44 -4.08
N ARG A 79 3.19 -17.64 -3.03
CA ARG A 79 3.40 -18.06 -1.64
C ARG A 79 2.19 -18.87 -1.13
N PRO A 80 2.40 -20.02 -0.46
CA PRO A 80 1.32 -20.72 0.22
C PRO A 80 0.64 -19.83 1.27
N GLY A 81 -0.70 -19.90 1.32
CA GLY A 81 -1.51 -19.09 2.25
C GLY A 81 -1.73 -17.64 1.83
N HIS A 82 -1.19 -17.19 0.68
CA HIS A 82 -1.40 -15.86 0.14
C HIS A 82 -2.31 -15.88 -1.11
N ALA A 83 -2.77 -14.70 -1.49
CA ALA A 83 -3.63 -14.50 -2.66
C ALA A 83 -2.93 -14.73 -4.01
N ASP A 84 -1.59 -14.78 -4.02
CA ASP A 84 -0.74 -14.76 -5.23
C ASP A 84 -1.24 -15.72 -6.33
N TYR A 85 -1.31 -17.04 -6.05
CA TYR A 85 -1.67 -18.06 -7.05
C TYR A 85 -3.08 -17.84 -7.61
N ALA A 86 -4.08 -17.80 -6.72
CA ALA A 86 -5.47 -17.64 -7.13
C ALA A 86 -5.71 -16.30 -7.86
N GLY A 87 -5.05 -15.23 -7.42
CA GLY A 87 -5.12 -13.92 -8.06
C GLY A 87 -4.49 -13.91 -9.44
N MET A 88 -3.29 -14.48 -9.60
CA MET A 88 -2.62 -14.58 -10.91
C MET A 88 -3.50 -15.32 -11.91
N LEU A 89 -4.01 -16.50 -11.54
CA LEU A 89 -4.91 -17.26 -12.41
C LEU A 89 -6.21 -16.51 -12.72
N LYS A 90 -6.82 -15.89 -11.70
CA LYS A 90 -8.11 -15.18 -11.84
C LYS A 90 -8.04 -14.00 -12.80
N TYR A 91 -6.96 -13.25 -12.77
CA TYR A 91 -6.79 -12.02 -13.56
C TYR A 91 -5.90 -12.21 -14.79
N GLY A 92 -5.34 -13.41 -14.99
CA GLY A 92 -4.45 -13.71 -16.11
C GLY A 92 -3.08 -13.01 -16.01
N PHE A 93 -2.59 -12.78 -14.80
CA PHE A 93 -1.26 -12.18 -14.59
C PHE A 93 -0.16 -13.23 -14.59
N ASP A 94 0.96 -12.91 -15.23
CA ASP A 94 2.22 -13.64 -15.21
C ASP A 94 3.14 -13.21 -14.05
N ASP A 95 2.90 -12.02 -13.47
CA ASP A 95 3.53 -11.50 -12.25
C ASP A 95 2.54 -11.46 -11.07
N ALA A 96 2.97 -11.92 -9.89
CA ALA A 96 2.19 -11.80 -8.64
C ALA A 96 2.13 -10.38 -8.07
N ARG A 97 3.01 -9.46 -8.50
CA ARG A 97 3.07 -8.06 -8.01
C ARG A 97 1.72 -7.32 -7.99
N PRO A 98 0.93 -7.26 -9.08
CA PRO A 98 -0.38 -6.61 -9.04
C PRO A 98 -1.34 -7.24 -8.02
N VAL A 99 -1.19 -8.53 -7.72
CA VAL A 99 -2.00 -9.24 -6.72
C VAL A 99 -1.56 -8.88 -5.31
N LEU A 100 -0.27 -9.08 -5.00
CA LEU A 100 0.23 -8.94 -3.64
C LEU A 100 0.20 -7.50 -3.13
N GLU A 101 0.36 -6.51 -4.01
CA GLU A 101 0.36 -5.09 -3.60
C GLU A 101 -1.01 -4.67 -3.08
N ARG A 102 -2.10 -5.20 -3.67
CA ARG A 102 -3.46 -4.92 -3.19
C ARG A 102 -3.93 -5.88 -2.09
N ALA A 103 -3.49 -7.13 -2.11
CA ALA A 103 -3.85 -8.12 -1.09
C ALA A 103 -3.08 -7.93 0.24
N SER A 104 -2.02 -7.13 0.23
CA SER A 104 -1.21 -6.85 1.41
C SER A 104 -2.03 -6.29 2.57
N ALA A 105 -1.73 -6.75 3.78
CA ALA A 105 -2.31 -6.22 5.01
C ALA A 105 -2.00 -4.73 5.25
N ARG A 106 -1.15 -4.09 4.43
CA ARG A 106 -0.95 -2.63 4.44
C ARG A 106 -2.26 -1.87 4.27
N GLU A 107 -3.19 -2.41 3.48
CA GLU A 107 -4.51 -1.82 3.24
C GLU A 107 -5.32 -1.60 4.52
N THR A 108 -5.07 -2.40 5.58
CA THR A 108 -5.73 -2.22 6.88
C THR A 108 -5.44 -0.87 7.54
N ALA A 109 -4.37 -0.16 7.12
CA ALA A 109 -4.15 1.22 7.56
C ALA A 109 -5.27 2.15 7.08
N ALA A 110 -5.72 2.01 5.83
CA ALA A 110 -6.84 2.79 5.31
C ALA A 110 -8.16 2.45 6.02
N ARG A 111 -8.32 1.22 6.52
CA ARG A 111 -9.51 0.83 7.31
C ARG A 111 -9.52 1.37 8.75
N VAL A 112 -8.34 1.67 9.29
CA VAL A 112 -8.19 2.22 10.66
C VAL A 112 -8.40 3.74 10.68
N ALA A 113 -8.15 4.40 9.55
CA ALA A 113 -8.44 5.82 9.37
C ALA A 113 -9.95 6.06 9.28
#